data_AF-A0AAD1SWY8-F1
#
_entry.id   AF-A0AAD1SWY8-F1
#
_cell.length_a   1.000
_cell.length_b   1.000
_cell.length_c   1.000
_cell.angle_alpha   90.00
_cell.angle_beta   90.00
_cell.angle_gamma   90.00
#
_symmetry.space_group_name_H-M   'P 1'
#
loop_
_entity.id
_entity.type
_entity.pdbx_description
1 polymer ?
#
loop_
_entity_poly.entity_id
_entity_poly.type
_entity_poly.pdbx_seq_one_letter_code
_entity_poly.pdbx_strand_id
1 'polypeptide(L)'
;MWTVLSAFCLIVFCKAENACPEVTVSGLGDVDKMTILRGCVNINGNPGQKGESGPPGEKGEIGSRGLPGKAGPPGQKGKSLGEKGDANTQNQLYAPRNCKELLDQGTILSGWYNIYPDGIQPLTVLCDMDTDGGGWIVFQRRWDGTVDFFRGWESYKKGFGSQLTEFWLGNDILHRLTSTGSFVLRVDLTDFDNKHSYATYESFSISGELEKYKLSVGSYSGGTAGDSLGYHNNRAFMTRDRDMDVNGANCATSFKGAWWYGGCHNSNLNGLYLRGTHTSYADGVIWETGKGDYYSYKISEMKFRPVTAV
;
A
#
# COMPACT_ATOMS: atom_id res chain seq x y z
N MET A 1 -8.23 -29.37 -76.62
CA MET A 1 -9.62 -29.65 -77.02
C MET A 1 -10.20 -30.62 -75.99
N TRP A 2 -11.07 -30.11 -75.10
CA TRP A 2 -12.17 -30.78 -74.35
C TRP A 2 -11.85 -32.04 -73.49
N THR A 3 -11.80 -31.90 -72.15
CA THR A 3 -12.86 -32.16 -71.13
C THR A 3 -13.28 -33.65 -71.07
N VAL A 4 -13.42 -34.34 -69.93
CA VAL A 4 -14.15 -34.05 -68.69
C VAL A 4 -13.57 -34.95 -67.57
N LEU A 5 -13.35 -34.43 -66.36
CA LEU A 5 -13.30 -35.27 -65.16
C LEU A 5 -14.12 -34.61 -64.06
N SER A 6 -15.19 -35.32 -63.71
CA SER A 6 -16.28 -34.89 -62.86
C SER A 6 -15.86 -34.67 -61.41
N ALA A 7 -16.43 -33.62 -60.85
CA ALA A 7 -16.39 -33.31 -59.43
C ALA A 7 -17.06 -34.40 -58.58
N PHE A 8 -16.39 -34.83 -57.51
CA PHE A 8 -17.03 -35.37 -56.32
C PHE A 8 -16.56 -34.54 -55.12
N CYS A 9 -17.45 -33.66 -54.69
CA CYS A 9 -17.35 -32.89 -53.46
C CYS A 9 -17.71 -33.82 -52.30
N LEU A 10 -16.73 -34.33 -51.57
CA LEU A 10 -16.96 -34.98 -50.28
C LEU A 10 -16.77 -33.93 -49.18
N ILE A 11 -17.91 -33.35 -48.80
CA ILE A 11 -18.04 -32.52 -47.61
C ILE A 11 -17.78 -33.43 -46.41
N VAL A 12 -16.61 -33.29 -45.79
CA VAL A 12 -16.33 -33.90 -44.48
C VAL A 12 -17.06 -33.08 -43.42
N PHE A 13 -18.25 -33.52 -43.04
CA PHE A 13 -18.82 -33.14 -41.75
C PHE A 13 -18.09 -33.92 -40.66
N CYS A 14 -17.15 -33.28 -39.99
CA CYS A 14 -16.63 -33.81 -38.72
C CYS A 14 -17.69 -33.54 -37.65
N LYS A 15 -18.57 -34.52 -37.39
CA LYS A 15 -19.38 -34.57 -36.17
C LYS A 15 -18.43 -34.89 -35.01
N ALA A 16 -18.33 -33.97 -34.05
CA ALA A 16 -17.70 -34.26 -32.77
C ALA A 16 -18.59 -35.25 -32.00
N GLU A 17 -18.16 -36.50 -31.90
CA GLU A 17 -18.71 -37.46 -30.95
C GLU A 17 -18.18 -37.13 -29.55
N ASN A 18 -19.02 -36.55 -28.70
CA ASN A 18 -18.76 -36.45 -27.27
C ASN A 18 -19.10 -37.80 -26.62
N ALA A 19 -18.14 -38.72 -26.59
CA ALA A 19 -18.21 -39.89 -25.72
C ALA A 19 -17.55 -39.55 -24.37
N CYS A 20 -18.34 -39.53 -23.28
CA CYS A 20 -17.82 -39.50 -21.91
C CYS A 20 -17.62 -40.93 -21.40
N PRO A 21 -16.48 -41.29 -20.78
CA PRO A 21 -16.33 -42.58 -20.14
C PRO A 21 -16.98 -42.61 -18.75
N GLU A 22 -17.30 -43.82 -18.34
CA GLU A 22 -18.06 -44.24 -17.16
C GLU A 22 -17.50 -43.74 -15.81
N VAL A 23 -18.41 -43.36 -14.91
CA VAL A 23 -18.10 -42.90 -13.55
C VAL A 23 -17.66 -44.08 -12.68
N THR A 24 -16.42 -44.05 -12.18
CA THR A 24 -15.94 -45.04 -11.20
C THR A 24 -15.89 -44.46 -9.80
N VAL A 25 -16.57 -45.12 -8.87
CA VAL A 25 -16.53 -44.80 -7.44
C VAL A 25 -15.44 -45.64 -6.79
N SER A 26 -14.40 -44.99 -6.27
CA SER A 26 -13.37 -45.66 -5.46
C SER A 26 -13.59 -45.32 -3.99
N GLY A 27 -13.99 -46.31 -3.18
CA GLY A 27 -14.17 -46.18 -1.74
C GLY A 27 -12.95 -46.70 -0.98
N LEU A 28 -12.46 -45.91 -0.02
CA LEU A 28 -11.49 -46.33 1.00
C LEU A 28 -12.14 -46.11 2.37
N GLY A 29 -12.39 -47.21 3.09
CA GLY A 29 -12.52 -47.33 4.56
C GLY A 29 -13.55 -46.45 5.29
N ASP A 30 -14.41 -47.08 6.10
CA ASP A 30 -15.33 -46.44 7.04
C ASP A 30 -14.60 -45.46 7.98
N VAL A 31 -14.63 -44.15 7.70
CA VAL A 31 -15.37 -43.07 8.42
C VAL A 31 -15.34 -41.84 7.49
N ASP A 32 -16.50 -41.20 7.27
CA ASP A 32 -16.75 -40.05 6.38
C ASP A 32 -16.61 -40.28 4.86
N LYS A 33 -17.77 -40.49 4.20
CA LYS A 33 -17.88 -40.57 2.73
C LYS A 33 -17.61 -39.21 2.08
N MET A 34 -16.45 -39.06 1.43
CA MET A 34 -16.19 -37.97 0.49
C MET A 34 -16.30 -38.49 -0.95
N THR A 35 -17.22 -37.93 -1.76
CA THR A 35 -17.39 -38.30 -3.17
C THR A 35 -16.70 -37.26 -4.05
N ILE A 36 -15.66 -37.66 -4.79
CA ILE A 36 -14.99 -36.79 -5.76
C ILE A 36 -15.53 -37.10 -7.16
N LEU A 37 -16.29 -36.19 -7.74
CA LEU A 37 -16.68 -36.21 -9.14
C LEU A 37 -15.67 -35.40 -9.95
N ARG A 38 -14.91 -36.04 -10.83
CA ARG A 38 -14.02 -35.35 -11.78
C ARG A 38 -14.84 -34.87 -12.98
N GLY A 39 -15.00 -33.55 -13.12
CA GLY A 39 -15.59 -32.91 -14.29
C GLY A 39 -14.58 -32.63 -15.40
N CYS A 40 -15.07 -32.48 -16.63
CA CYS A 40 -14.28 -32.12 -17.80
C CYS A 40 -13.71 -30.69 -17.71
N VAL A 41 -12.52 -30.48 -18.27
CA VAL A 41 -11.85 -29.17 -18.29
C VAL A 41 -12.56 -28.25 -19.30
N ASN A 42 -12.80 -26.99 -18.91
CA ASN A 42 -13.41 -25.86 -19.67
C ASN A 42 -14.93 -25.69 -19.69
N ILE A 43 -15.67 -26.27 -18.74
CA ILE A 43 -17.05 -25.86 -18.45
C ILE A 43 -17.20 -25.54 -16.96
N ASN A 44 -17.36 -24.26 -16.63
CA ASN A 44 -17.69 -23.85 -15.26
C ASN A 44 -19.10 -24.33 -14.94
N GLY A 45 -19.22 -25.22 -13.95
CA GLY A 45 -20.53 -25.63 -13.43
C GLY A 45 -21.30 -24.44 -12.85
N ASN A 46 -22.63 -24.49 -12.96
CA ASN A 46 -23.49 -23.48 -12.34
C ASN A 46 -23.23 -23.42 -10.83
N PRO A 47 -23.17 -22.22 -10.22
CA PRO A 47 -23.00 -22.10 -8.77
C PRO A 47 -24.09 -22.89 -8.05
N GLY A 48 -23.68 -23.75 -7.11
CA GLY A 48 -24.62 -24.47 -6.26
C GLY A 48 -25.52 -23.49 -5.49
N GLN A 49 -26.80 -23.83 -5.33
CA GLN A 49 -27.72 -23.02 -4.55
C GLN A 49 -27.19 -22.86 -3.12
N LYS A 50 -27.15 -21.62 -2.64
CA LYS A 50 -26.72 -21.31 -1.28
C LYS A 50 -27.69 -21.99 -0.31
N GLY A 51 -27.16 -22.86 0.54
CA GLY A 51 -27.95 -23.52 1.59
C GLY A 51 -28.63 -22.50 2.50
N GLU A 52 -29.81 -22.86 3.00
CA GLU A 52 -30.56 -22.01 3.92
C GLU A 52 -29.73 -21.69 5.16
N SER A 53 -29.80 -20.44 5.61
CA SER A 53 -29.15 -20.02 6.84
C SER A 53 -29.71 -20.81 8.02
N GLY A 54 -28.84 -21.42 8.82
CA GLY A 54 -29.25 -22.09 10.05
C GLY A 54 -30.00 -21.14 11.01
N PRO A 55 -30.87 -21.67 11.88
CA PRO A 55 -31.58 -20.85 12.85
C PRO A 55 -30.58 -20.11 13.77
N PRO A 56 -30.90 -18.88 14.22
CA PRO A 56 -30.07 -18.17 15.18
C PRO A 56 -29.86 -19.00 16.44
N GLY A 57 -28.62 -19.12 16.90
CA GLY A 57 -28.28 -19.81 18.15
C GLY A 57 -28.93 -19.12 19.35
N GLU A 58 -29.35 -19.91 20.34
CA GLU A 58 -29.94 -19.39 21.57
C GLU A 58 -28.98 -18.44 22.29
N LYS A 59 -29.52 -17.33 22.78
CA LYS A 59 -28.75 -16.33 23.51
C LYS A 59 -28.37 -16.88 24.87
N GLY A 60 -27.07 -17.05 25.12
CA GLY A 60 -26.55 -17.52 26.40
C GLY A 60 -27.01 -16.65 27.57
N GLU A 61 -27.32 -17.29 28.69
CA GLU A 61 -27.76 -16.61 29.91
C GLU A 61 -26.70 -15.64 30.42
N ILE A 62 -27.15 -14.45 30.85
CA ILE A 62 -26.27 -13.45 31.43
C ILE A 62 -25.81 -13.97 32.80
N GLY A 63 -24.50 -14.17 32.96
CA GLY A 63 -23.91 -14.56 34.23
C GLY A 63 -24.26 -13.60 35.37
N SER A 64 -24.51 -14.15 36.56
CA SER A 64 -24.87 -13.40 37.75
C SER A 64 -23.88 -12.27 38.06
N ARG A 65 -24.41 -11.09 38.37
CA ARG A 65 -23.60 -9.91 38.69
C ARG A 65 -22.75 -10.19 39.95
N GLY A 66 -21.44 -10.00 39.84
CA GLY A 66 -20.52 -10.16 40.97
C GLY A 66 -20.89 -9.25 42.15
N LEU A 67 -20.66 -9.73 43.37
CA LEU A 67 -20.94 -8.97 44.60
C LEU A 67 -20.17 -7.64 44.58
N PRO A 68 -20.82 -6.52 44.96
CA PRO A 68 -20.15 -5.23 45.06
C PRO A 68 -18.96 -5.29 46.02
N GLY A 69 -17.80 -4.80 45.58
CA GLY A 69 -16.63 -4.67 46.43
C GLY A 69 -16.90 -3.76 47.62
N LYS A 70 -16.37 -4.12 48.79
CA LYS A 70 -16.48 -3.29 50.00
C LYS A 70 -15.87 -1.91 49.74
N ALA A 71 -16.57 -0.86 50.16
CA ALA A 71 -16.08 0.52 50.02
C ALA A 71 -14.72 0.66 50.74
N GLY A 72 -13.75 1.26 50.04
CA GLY A 72 -12.47 1.61 50.64
C GLY A 72 -12.64 2.68 51.74
N PRO A 73 -11.65 2.82 52.64
CA PRO A 73 -11.69 3.85 53.67
C PRO A 73 -11.76 5.25 53.04
N PRO A 74 -12.49 6.21 53.67
CA PRO A 74 -12.56 7.57 53.18
C PRO A 74 -11.16 8.21 53.09
N GLY A 75 -10.83 8.77 51.93
CA GLY A 75 -9.58 9.52 51.73
C GLY A 75 -9.51 10.74 52.64
N GLN A 76 -8.30 11.07 53.09
CA GLN A 76 -8.07 12.25 53.94
C GLN A 76 -8.48 13.53 53.21
N LYS A 77 -9.26 14.40 53.87
CA LYS A 77 -9.65 15.71 53.35
C LYS A 77 -8.41 16.59 53.15
N GLY A 78 -8.16 16.98 51.90
CA GLY A 78 -7.10 17.94 51.54
C GLY A 78 -7.31 19.29 52.22
N LYS A 79 -6.24 19.84 52.80
CA LYS A 79 -6.21 21.17 53.43
C LYS A 79 -5.74 22.23 52.44
N SER A 80 -6.56 22.55 51.45
CA SER A 80 -6.52 23.83 50.73
C SER A 80 -7.67 23.87 49.74
N LEU A 81 -8.36 25.02 49.68
CA LEU A 81 -9.22 25.36 48.56
C LEU A 81 -8.29 25.48 47.36
N GLY A 82 -8.33 24.51 46.44
CA GLY A 82 -7.66 24.67 45.15
C GLY A 82 -8.21 25.91 44.48
N GLU A 83 -7.30 26.77 43.99
CA GLU A 83 -7.67 27.89 43.15
C GLU A 83 -8.58 27.36 42.03
N LYS A 84 -9.72 28.03 41.81
CA LYS A 84 -10.56 27.75 40.65
C LYS A 84 -9.66 27.90 39.43
N GLY A 85 -9.34 26.78 38.79
CA GLY A 85 -8.73 26.81 37.47
C GLY A 85 -9.61 27.70 36.61
N ASP A 86 -9.03 28.78 36.11
CA ASP A 86 -9.72 29.72 35.24
C ASP A 86 -10.35 28.93 34.10
N ALA A 87 -11.68 28.86 34.11
CA ALA A 87 -12.47 28.36 33.00
C ALA A 87 -12.47 29.42 31.88
N ASN A 88 -11.29 29.81 31.45
CA ASN A 88 -11.05 30.64 30.28
C ASN A 88 -9.73 30.23 29.63
N THR A 89 -9.68 29.00 29.12
CA THR A 89 -8.90 28.73 27.91
C THR A 89 -9.91 28.38 26.84
N GLN A 90 -9.95 29.20 25.81
CA GLN A 90 -10.62 28.87 24.56
C GLN A 90 -10.10 27.50 24.11
N ASN A 91 -10.85 26.43 24.39
CA ASN A 91 -10.58 25.10 23.86
C ASN A 91 -11.05 25.05 22.39
N GLN A 92 -10.53 25.99 21.60
CA GLN A 92 -10.53 25.86 20.16
C GLN A 92 -9.46 24.80 19.89
N LEU A 93 -9.89 23.54 19.90
CA LEU A 93 -9.07 22.40 19.54
C LEU A 93 -8.42 22.71 18.19
N TYR A 94 -7.14 23.10 18.20
CA TYR A 94 -6.43 23.49 17.00
C TYR A 94 -6.35 22.28 16.09
N ALA A 95 -7.03 22.35 14.95
CA ALA A 95 -7.10 21.25 14.01
C ALA A 95 -5.68 20.93 13.52
N PRO A 96 -5.17 19.70 13.76
CA PRO A 96 -3.77 19.40 13.53
C PRO A 96 -3.45 19.41 12.04
N ARG A 97 -2.37 20.08 11.65
CA ARG A 97 -1.98 20.26 10.25
C ARG A 97 -1.23 19.07 9.66
N ASN A 98 -0.68 18.22 10.51
CA ASN A 98 0.11 17.05 10.13
C ASN A 98 0.11 15.99 11.25
N CYS A 99 0.67 14.81 10.96
CA CYS A 99 0.76 13.72 11.94
C CYS A 99 1.63 14.04 13.15
N LYS A 100 2.59 14.96 13.04
CA LYS A 100 3.42 15.39 14.17
C LYS A 100 2.63 16.22 15.17
N GLU A 101 1.79 17.14 14.70
CA GLU A 101 0.87 17.89 15.57
C GLU A 101 -0.18 16.98 16.21
N LEU A 102 -0.68 15.95 15.49
CA LEU A 102 -1.54 14.91 16.08
C LEU A 102 -0.84 14.17 17.23
N LEU A 103 0.42 13.79 17.02
CA LEU A 103 1.22 13.13 18.05
C LEU A 103 1.43 14.03 19.27
N ASP A 104 1.76 15.31 19.06
CA ASP A 104 1.93 16.30 20.13
C ASP A 104 0.65 16.57 20.92
N GLN A 105 -0.51 16.36 20.28
CA GLN A 105 -1.82 16.41 20.92
C GLN A 105 -2.20 15.10 21.65
N GLY A 106 -1.32 14.10 21.69
CA GLY A 106 -1.50 12.84 22.42
C GLY A 106 -2.02 11.68 21.59
N THR A 107 -2.07 11.79 20.25
CA THR A 107 -2.43 10.67 19.37
C THR A 107 -1.22 9.77 19.15
N ILE A 108 -1.14 8.65 19.89
CA ILE A 108 0.03 7.77 19.91
C ILE A 108 -0.10 6.49 19.06
N LEU A 109 -1.29 6.18 18.55
CA LEU A 109 -1.51 4.97 17.74
C LEU A 109 -1.39 5.31 16.26
N SER A 110 -0.68 4.47 15.50
CA SER A 110 -0.64 4.57 14.04
C SER A 110 -2.00 4.27 13.44
N GLY A 111 -2.38 4.99 12.38
CA GLY A 111 -3.70 4.86 11.78
C GLY A 111 -4.04 5.97 10.80
N TRP A 112 -5.24 5.91 10.22
CA TRP A 112 -5.74 6.93 9.32
C TRP A 112 -6.41 8.06 10.11
N TYR A 113 -5.97 9.29 9.87
CA TYR A 113 -6.45 10.49 10.54
C TYR A 113 -6.75 11.61 9.55
N ASN A 114 -7.66 12.50 9.93
CA ASN A 114 -7.86 13.76 9.23
C ASN A 114 -6.89 14.81 9.77
N ILE A 115 -6.13 15.40 8.87
CA ILE A 115 -5.31 16.59 9.13
C ILE A 115 -5.87 17.78 8.35
N TYR A 116 -5.52 19.00 8.76
CA TYR A 116 -6.00 20.24 8.16
C TYR A 116 -4.83 21.13 7.72
N PRO A 117 -4.11 20.78 6.64
CA PRO A 117 -2.87 21.48 6.26
C PRO A 117 -3.06 23.00 6.09
N ASP A 118 -4.20 23.40 5.53
CA ASP A 118 -4.57 24.81 5.29
C ASP A 118 -5.59 25.34 6.33
N GLY A 119 -5.83 24.60 7.41
CA GLY A 119 -6.76 24.94 8.48
C GLY A 119 -8.26 24.78 8.16
N ILE A 120 -8.64 24.57 6.88
CA ILE A 120 -10.05 24.52 6.46
C ILE A 120 -10.43 23.13 5.94
N GLN A 121 -9.75 22.66 4.89
CA GLN A 121 -10.13 21.43 4.20
C GLN A 121 -9.43 20.21 4.83
N PRO A 122 -10.17 19.20 5.33
CA PRO A 122 -9.57 17.98 5.84
C PRO A 122 -8.91 17.17 4.73
N LEU A 123 -7.81 16.52 5.08
CA LEU A 123 -7.11 15.54 4.27
C LEU A 123 -6.88 14.29 5.12
N THR A 124 -7.34 13.14 4.65
CA THR A 124 -7.13 11.86 5.34
C THR A 124 -5.77 11.28 4.97
N VAL A 125 -4.93 11.02 5.96
CA VAL A 125 -3.56 10.49 5.79
C VAL A 125 -3.30 9.33 6.75
N LEU A 126 -2.39 8.44 6.39
CA LEU A 126 -1.88 7.41 7.29
C LEU A 126 -0.75 8.01 8.14
N CYS A 127 -0.96 8.05 9.45
CA CYS A 127 0.06 8.45 10.41
C CYS A 127 0.77 7.21 10.97
N ASP A 128 2.10 7.23 10.90
CA ASP A 128 2.96 6.34 11.68
C ASP A 128 3.43 7.09 12.93
N MET A 129 2.92 6.66 14.08
CA MET A 129 3.15 7.26 15.39
C MET A 129 4.21 6.51 16.21
N ASP A 130 4.82 5.47 15.67
CA ASP A 130 5.73 4.58 16.40
C ASP A 130 7.18 4.71 15.91
N THR A 131 7.39 4.64 14.59
CA THR A 131 8.74 4.58 14.03
C THR A 131 9.55 5.83 14.33
N ASP A 132 10.73 5.67 14.94
CA ASP A 132 11.69 6.77 15.16
C ASP A 132 11.07 8.01 15.84
N GLY A 133 10.24 7.78 16.85
CA GLY A 133 9.54 8.83 17.60
C GLY A 133 8.24 9.33 16.97
N GLY A 134 7.78 8.71 15.87
CA GLY A 134 6.46 8.93 15.31
C GLY A 134 6.22 10.28 14.63
N GLY A 135 4.95 10.56 14.34
CA GLY A 135 4.49 11.81 13.72
C GLY A 135 4.73 11.85 12.21
N TRP A 136 4.87 10.70 11.57
CA TRP A 136 5.14 10.59 10.13
C TRP A 136 3.86 10.51 9.32
N ILE A 137 3.82 11.24 8.20
CA ILE A 137 2.82 11.04 7.14
C ILE A 137 3.35 10.00 6.17
N VAL A 138 2.70 8.84 6.10
CA VAL A 138 2.99 7.80 5.10
C VAL A 138 2.30 8.14 3.79
N PHE A 139 3.06 8.23 2.70
CA PHE A 139 2.53 8.58 1.38
C PHE A 139 2.62 7.48 0.34
N GLN A 140 3.44 6.47 0.60
CA GLN A 140 3.54 5.27 -0.21
C GLN A 140 3.58 4.07 0.73
N ARG A 141 2.83 3.02 0.39
CA ARG A 141 2.88 1.74 1.08
C ARG A 141 2.76 0.58 0.10
N ARG A 142 3.72 -0.33 0.13
CA ARG A 142 3.71 -1.67 -0.48
C ARG A 142 3.71 -2.71 0.64
N TRP A 143 2.92 -3.78 0.49
CA TRP A 143 2.70 -4.76 1.55
C TRP A 143 2.52 -6.18 1.03
N ASP A 144 1.67 -6.38 0.02
CA ASP A 144 1.23 -7.71 -0.43
C ASP A 144 1.05 -7.86 -1.95
N GLY A 145 1.19 -6.77 -2.71
CA GLY A 145 1.00 -6.75 -4.16
C GLY A 145 -0.46 -6.77 -4.60
N THR A 146 -1.42 -6.44 -3.73
CA THR A 146 -2.85 -6.37 -4.07
C THR A 146 -3.21 -5.19 -4.96
N VAL A 147 -2.38 -4.15 -5.00
CA VAL A 147 -2.61 -2.96 -5.82
C VAL A 147 -1.60 -2.92 -6.96
N ASP A 148 -2.10 -2.74 -8.18
CA ASP A 148 -1.26 -2.47 -9.34
C ASP A 148 -0.67 -1.04 -9.26
N PHE A 149 0.66 -0.94 -9.23
CA PHE A 149 1.42 0.32 -9.24
C PHE A 149 1.91 0.72 -10.64
N PHE A 150 1.78 -0.14 -11.66
CA PHE A 150 2.12 0.22 -13.03
C PHE A 150 0.98 1.04 -13.67
N ARG A 151 0.81 2.26 -13.17
CA ARG A 151 -0.28 3.20 -13.52
C ARG A 151 0.24 4.39 -14.34
N GLY A 152 -0.70 5.12 -14.93
CA GLY A 152 -0.43 6.34 -15.69
C GLY A 152 -0.39 7.61 -14.84
N TRP A 153 -0.06 8.72 -15.48
CA TRP A 153 0.12 10.04 -14.86
C TRP A 153 -1.05 10.46 -13.98
N GLU A 154 -2.28 10.37 -14.51
CA GLU A 154 -3.49 10.81 -13.81
C GLU A 154 -3.72 10.05 -12.50
N SER A 155 -3.36 8.77 -12.45
CA SER A 155 -3.46 7.97 -11.22
C SER A 155 -2.44 8.44 -10.19
N TYR A 156 -1.18 8.63 -10.57
CA TYR A 156 -0.13 9.11 -9.67
C TYR A 156 -0.37 10.55 -9.21
N LYS A 157 -0.96 11.40 -10.06
CA LYS A 157 -1.38 12.76 -9.73
C LYS A 157 -2.41 12.77 -8.59
N LYS A 158 -3.48 12.00 -8.73
CA LYS A 158 -4.63 11.99 -7.81
C LYS A 158 -4.43 11.11 -6.57
N GLY A 159 -3.58 10.08 -6.68
CA GLY A 159 -3.47 9.02 -5.69
C GLY A 159 -4.36 7.82 -6.04
N PHE A 160 -3.99 6.65 -5.53
CA PHE A 160 -4.70 5.39 -5.75
C PHE A 160 -4.37 4.37 -4.67
N GLY A 161 -5.15 3.29 -4.64
CA GLY A 161 -4.94 2.15 -3.75
C GLY A 161 -6.02 2.06 -2.67
N SER A 162 -5.65 1.47 -1.54
CA SER A 162 -6.54 1.14 -0.44
C SER A 162 -5.96 1.60 0.88
N GLN A 163 -6.82 2.14 1.75
CA GLN A 163 -6.44 2.46 3.13
C GLN A 163 -6.08 1.20 3.95
N LEU A 164 -6.59 0.04 3.54
CA LEU A 164 -6.37 -1.22 4.24
C LEU A 164 -5.06 -1.92 3.85
N THR A 165 -4.57 -1.69 2.63
CA THR A 165 -3.41 -2.40 2.09
C THR A 165 -2.35 -1.42 1.58
N GLU A 166 -2.30 -1.25 0.26
CA GLU A 166 -1.25 -0.54 -0.46
C GLU A 166 -1.81 0.73 -1.10
N PHE A 167 -1.03 1.80 -1.12
CA PHE A 167 -1.48 3.04 -1.74
C PHE A 167 -0.32 3.94 -2.16
N TRP A 168 -0.65 4.85 -3.06
CA TRP A 168 0.11 6.07 -3.35
C TRP A 168 -0.80 7.26 -3.04
N LEU A 169 -0.35 8.17 -2.19
CA LEU A 169 -1.17 9.27 -1.67
C LEU A 169 -1.59 10.26 -2.76
N GLY A 170 -0.78 10.44 -3.79
CA GLY A 170 -1.04 11.37 -4.89
C GLY A 170 -0.06 12.54 -4.94
N ASN A 171 0.44 12.85 -6.12
CA ASN A 171 1.48 13.88 -6.31
C ASN A 171 0.95 15.29 -6.04
N ASP A 172 -0.32 15.58 -6.32
CA ASP A 172 -0.91 16.89 -5.97
C ASP A 172 -0.94 17.09 -4.45
N ILE A 173 -1.29 16.03 -3.70
CA ILE A 173 -1.31 16.05 -2.25
C ILE A 173 0.12 16.17 -1.69
N LEU A 174 1.06 15.38 -2.21
CA LEU A 174 2.47 15.44 -1.82
C LEU A 174 3.07 16.82 -2.04
N HIS A 175 2.83 17.43 -3.20
CA HIS A 175 3.29 18.78 -3.49
C HIS A 175 2.69 19.78 -2.49
N ARG A 176 1.37 19.75 -2.28
CA ARG A 176 0.70 20.63 -1.31
C ARG A 176 1.32 20.51 0.08
N LEU A 177 1.51 19.28 0.57
CA LEU A 177 2.05 19.02 1.91
C LEU A 177 3.53 19.36 2.09
N THR A 178 4.32 19.35 1.01
CA THR A 178 5.78 19.54 1.08
C THR A 178 6.28 20.84 0.46
N SER A 179 5.37 21.67 -0.07
CA SER A 179 5.69 22.95 -0.73
C SER A 179 6.17 24.05 0.23
N THR A 180 5.76 23.97 1.50
CA THR A 180 6.08 24.97 2.52
C THR A 180 6.60 24.30 3.78
N GLY A 181 7.75 24.76 4.27
CA GLY A 181 8.42 24.17 5.44
C GLY A 181 9.60 23.28 5.07
N SER A 182 10.11 22.55 6.06
CA SER A 182 11.22 21.60 5.91
C SER A 182 10.80 20.26 6.49
N PHE A 183 11.00 19.20 5.71
CA PHE A 183 10.54 17.86 6.05
C PHE A 183 11.67 16.87 5.90
N VAL A 184 11.87 16.02 6.89
CA VAL A 184 12.74 14.84 6.72
C VAL A 184 11.96 13.75 6.01
N LEU A 185 12.65 12.97 5.17
CA LEU A 185 12.11 11.77 4.55
C LEU A 185 12.72 10.53 5.19
N ARG A 186 11.89 9.51 5.35
CA ARG A 186 12.28 8.17 5.76
C ARG A 186 11.68 7.15 4.80
N VAL A 187 12.49 6.17 4.43
CA VAL A 187 12.08 4.98 3.69
C VAL A 187 12.30 3.78 4.60
N ASP A 188 11.24 3.03 4.90
CA ASP A 188 11.31 1.76 5.64
C ASP A 188 11.09 0.60 4.68
N LEU A 189 11.94 -0.42 4.78
CA LEU A 189 11.96 -1.60 3.91
C LEU A 189 12.01 -2.86 4.75
N THR A 190 11.20 -3.86 4.40
CA THR A 190 11.28 -5.20 5.00
C THR A 190 11.36 -6.25 3.90
N ASP A 191 12.32 -7.16 4.02
CA ASP A 191 12.48 -8.27 3.09
C ASP A 191 11.61 -9.49 3.46
N PHE A 192 11.63 -10.55 2.65
CA PHE A 192 10.83 -11.76 2.90
C PHE A 192 11.36 -12.61 4.06
N ASP A 193 12.58 -12.36 4.52
CA ASP A 193 13.16 -12.96 5.74
C ASP A 193 12.81 -12.12 6.99
N ASN A 194 11.96 -11.10 6.84
CA ASN A 194 11.56 -10.12 7.84
C ASN A 194 12.74 -9.31 8.42
N LYS A 195 13.81 -9.13 7.64
CA LYS A 195 14.88 -8.21 7.98
C LYS A 195 14.44 -6.79 7.62
N HIS A 196 14.52 -5.90 8.62
CA HIS A 196 14.19 -4.49 8.47
C HIS A 196 15.43 -3.68 8.07
N SER A 197 15.23 -2.74 7.16
CA SER A 197 16.23 -1.75 6.76
C SER A 197 15.58 -0.41 6.49
N TYR A 198 16.32 0.68 6.61
CA TYR A 198 15.79 2.02 6.38
C TYR A 198 16.82 2.97 5.78
N ALA A 199 16.35 4.06 5.21
CA ALA A 199 17.14 5.20 4.75
C ALA A 199 16.47 6.51 5.13
N THR A 200 17.24 7.50 5.58
CA THR A 200 16.76 8.83 5.94
C THR A 200 17.46 9.93 5.15
N TYR A 201 16.74 11.01 4.90
CA TYR A 201 17.21 12.19 4.16
C TYR A 201 16.84 13.46 4.91
N GLU A 202 17.74 14.44 4.91
CA GLU A 202 17.62 15.68 5.68
C GLU A 202 16.49 16.59 5.22
N SER A 203 16.15 16.55 3.94
CA SER A 203 15.04 17.32 3.37
C SER A 203 14.31 16.55 2.29
N PHE A 204 13.02 16.84 2.10
CA PHE A 204 12.19 16.29 1.05
C PHE A 204 11.08 17.25 0.65
N SER A 205 10.97 17.47 -0.65
CA SER A 205 9.81 18.08 -1.28
C SER A 205 9.68 17.64 -2.73
N ILE A 206 8.50 17.88 -3.29
CA ILE A 206 8.28 17.75 -4.73
C ILE A 206 7.69 19.04 -5.28
N SER A 207 8.07 19.39 -6.52
CA SER A 207 7.49 20.54 -7.20
C SER A 207 6.04 20.30 -7.66
N GLY A 208 5.39 21.33 -8.20
CA GLY A 208 4.06 21.20 -8.77
C GLY A 208 4.07 20.50 -10.15
N GLU A 209 2.87 20.28 -10.70
CA GLU A 209 2.71 19.58 -11.98
C GLU A 209 3.43 20.27 -13.16
N LEU A 210 3.50 21.61 -13.18
CA LEU A 210 4.18 22.37 -14.23
C LEU A 210 5.68 21.99 -14.33
N GLU A 211 6.28 21.71 -13.17
CA GLU A 211 7.66 21.24 -13.02
C GLU A 211 7.72 19.71 -12.92
N LYS A 212 6.65 19.02 -13.36
CA LYS A 212 6.54 17.55 -13.45
C LYS A 212 6.83 16.83 -12.13
N TYR A 213 6.39 17.41 -11.01
CA TYR A 213 6.59 16.83 -9.67
C TYR A 213 8.06 16.47 -9.37
N LYS A 214 8.99 17.28 -9.85
CA LYS A 214 10.44 17.12 -9.66
C LYS A 214 10.78 16.91 -8.18
N LEU A 215 11.56 15.87 -7.91
CA LEU A 215 12.05 15.54 -6.57
C LEU A 215 13.14 16.50 -6.14
N SER A 216 13.02 17.02 -4.92
CA SER A 216 14.09 17.68 -4.19
C SER A 216 14.33 16.89 -2.91
N VAL A 217 15.44 16.17 -2.85
CA VAL A 217 15.87 15.42 -1.66
C VAL A 217 17.21 15.95 -1.17
N GLY A 218 17.31 16.15 0.14
CA GLY A 218 18.53 16.63 0.80
C GLY A 218 19.59 15.54 0.93
N SER A 219 20.63 15.82 1.72
CA SER A 219 21.69 14.86 1.99
C SER A 219 21.12 13.59 2.62
N TYR A 220 21.68 12.45 2.24
CA TYR A 220 21.45 11.20 2.94
C TYR A 220 22.01 11.29 4.36
N SER A 221 21.17 11.07 5.36
CA SER A 221 21.53 11.19 6.78
C SER A 221 21.86 9.85 7.45
N GLY A 222 21.63 8.72 6.77
CA GLY A 222 22.00 7.39 7.24
C GLY A 222 20.89 6.35 7.12
N GLY A 223 21.20 5.15 7.62
CA GLY A 223 20.28 4.01 7.67
C GLY A 223 20.86 2.74 7.07
N THR A 224 20.36 1.59 7.51
CA THR A 224 20.91 0.28 7.16
C THR A 224 20.62 -0.15 5.71
N ALA A 225 19.77 0.56 4.98
CA ALA A 225 19.47 0.29 3.57
C ALA A 225 20.48 0.91 2.60
N GLY A 226 21.33 1.85 3.04
CA GLY A 226 22.18 2.65 2.16
C GLY A 226 21.40 3.71 1.37
N ASP A 227 22.09 4.46 0.50
CA ASP A 227 21.48 5.51 -0.32
C ASP A 227 21.20 5.05 -1.75
N SER A 228 19.92 4.89 -2.09
CA SER A 228 19.46 4.64 -3.47
C SER A 228 18.43 5.67 -3.95
N LEU A 229 18.30 6.82 -3.27
CA LEU A 229 17.43 7.93 -3.68
C LEU A 229 18.21 9.20 -4.04
N GLY A 230 19.43 9.41 -3.53
CA GLY A 230 20.26 10.57 -3.86
C GLY A 230 20.47 10.75 -5.37
N TYR A 231 20.63 9.65 -6.12
CA TYR A 231 20.71 9.65 -7.59
C TYR A 231 19.49 10.28 -8.29
N HIS A 232 18.34 10.22 -7.64
CA HIS A 232 17.05 10.68 -8.17
C HIS A 232 16.78 12.17 -7.90
N ASN A 233 17.66 12.84 -7.15
CA ASN A 233 17.50 14.25 -6.84
C ASN A 233 17.44 15.12 -8.11
N ASN A 234 16.59 16.15 -8.11
CA ASN A 234 16.33 17.07 -9.22
C ASN A 234 15.77 16.41 -10.50
N ARG A 235 15.26 15.18 -10.43
CA ARG A 235 14.62 14.51 -11.57
C ARG A 235 13.12 14.68 -11.53
N ALA A 236 12.52 14.81 -12.72
CA ALA A 236 11.08 14.85 -12.88
C ALA A 236 10.45 13.48 -12.64
N PHE A 237 9.21 13.46 -12.18
CA PHE A 237 8.42 12.24 -12.09
C PHE A 237 8.04 11.76 -13.49
N MET A 238 8.05 10.44 -13.68
CA MET A 238 7.77 9.80 -14.97
C MET A 238 6.83 8.61 -14.76
N THR A 239 5.95 8.41 -15.74
CA THR A 239 4.98 7.30 -15.80
C THR A 239 4.99 6.72 -17.21
N ARG A 240 4.35 5.57 -17.41
CA ARG A 240 4.34 4.90 -18.73
C ARG A 240 3.76 5.75 -19.87
N ASP A 241 2.88 6.70 -19.56
CA ASP A 241 2.11 7.51 -20.52
C ASP A 241 2.52 9.00 -20.54
N ARG A 242 3.38 9.45 -19.61
CA ARG A 242 3.96 10.79 -19.63
C ARG A 242 5.48 10.70 -19.49
N ASP A 243 6.12 10.75 -20.64
CA ASP A 243 7.56 10.60 -20.83
C ASP A 243 8.23 11.96 -21.12
N MET A 244 9.54 12.07 -20.83
CA MET A 244 10.40 13.11 -21.38
C MET A 244 11.24 12.51 -22.51
N ASP A 245 10.89 12.95 -23.72
CA ASP A 245 11.64 12.90 -24.97
C ASP A 245 11.44 11.71 -25.94
N VAL A 246 10.86 12.12 -27.07
CA VAL A 246 10.85 11.68 -28.48
C VAL A 246 11.92 10.67 -28.98
N ASN A 247 12.97 10.31 -28.23
CA ASN A 247 14.16 9.62 -28.76
C ASN A 247 14.71 8.41 -27.95
N GLY A 248 14.09 7.93 -26.87
CA GLY A 248 14.74 6.92 -26.00
C GLY A 248 13.80 5.97 -25.27
N ALA A 249 14.35 4.82 -24.87
CA ALA A 249 13.64 3.78 -24.12
C ALA A 249 13.07 4.33 -22.80
N ASN A 250 11.75 4.27 -22.67
CA ASN A 250 11.03 4.79 -21.50
C ASN A 250 11.37 3.96 -20.25
N CYS A 251 12.06 4.56 -19.27
CA CYS A 251 12.43 3.90 -18.01
C CYS A 251 11.21 3.36 -17.26
N ALA A 252 10.12 4.13 -17.20
CA ALA A 252 8.87 3.70 -16.55
C ALA A 252 8.28 2.45 -17.22
N THR A 253 8.32 2.38 -18.55
CA THR A 253 7.86 1.21 -19.32
C THR A 253 8.82 0.03 -19.21
N SER A 254 10.12 0.29 -19.13
CA SER A 254 11.16 -0.75 -19.07
C SER A 254 11.19 -1.42 -17.70
N PHE A 255 11.12 -0.62 -16.63
CA PHE A 255 11.20 -1.04 -15.23
C PHE A 255 9.83 -1.09 -14.52
N LYS A 256 8.75 -1.02 -15.30
CA LYS A 256 7.38 -1.37 -14.87
C LYS A 256 6.87 -0.63 -13.62
N GLY A 257 7.25 0.63 -13.48
CA GLY A 257 6.87 1.48 -12.35
C GLY A 257 6.70 2.93 -12.73
N ALA A 258 6.54 3.80 -11.73
CA ALA A 258 6.58 5.25 -11.90
C ALA A 258 7.44 5.88 -10.82
N TRP A 259 8.38 6.72 -11.24
CA TRP A 259 9.43 7.22 -10.36
C TRP A 259 10.07 8.48 -10.91
N TRP A 260 10.95 9.09 -10.13
CA TRP A 260 11.83 10.17 -10.56
C TRP A 260 13.03 9.60 -11.35
N TYR A 261 12.76 8.95 -12.48
CA TYR A 261 13.77 8.20 -13.24
C TYR A 261 14.86 9.11 -13.84
N GLY A 262 16.07 8.54 -13.92
CA GLY A 262 17.22 9.04 -14.67
C GLY A 262 17.52 8.15 -15.86
N GLY A 263 18.65 7.43 -15.83
CA GLY A 263 19.01 6.43 -16.85
C GLY A 263 19.43 5.09 -16.24
N CYS A 264 18.60 4.36 -15.50
CA CYS A 264 17.20 4.66 -15.20
C CYS A 264 16.95 4.85 -13.70
N HIS A 265 17.48 4.02 -12.82
CA HIS A 265 17.28 4.17 -11.38
C HIS A 265 18.28 3.41 -10.52
N ASN A 266 18.37 3.84 -9.26
CA ASN A 266 18.99 3.10 -8.16
C ASN A 266 17.89 2.59 -7.19
N SER A 267 16.69 3.16 -7.24
CA SER A 267 15.50 2.66 -6.52
C SER A 267 14.27 2.63 -7.42
N ASN A 268 13.40 1.64 -7.21
CA ASN A 268 12.15 1.47 -7.96
C ASN A 268 11.04 0.95 -7.02
N LEU A 269 10.74 1.69 -5.96
CA LEU A 269 9.79 1.23 -4.92
C LEU A 269 8.34 1.09 -5.43
N ASN A 270 8.05 1.67 -6.60
CA ASN A 270 6.76 1.59 -7.29
C ASN A 270 6.75 0.57 -8.43
N GLY A 271 7.78 -0.28 -8.55
CA GLY A 271 7.84 -1.37 -9.52
C GLY A 271 6.92 -2.54 -9.18
N LEU A 272 7.09 -3.65 -9.91
CA LEU A 272 6.31 -4.87 -9.75
C LEU A 272 6.55 -5.52 -8.39
N TYR A 273 5.51 -6.11 -7.83
CA TYR A 273 5.63 -6.85 -6.57
C TYR A 273 6.06 -8.31 -6.87
N LEU A 274 7.37 -8.54 -6.96
CA LEU A 274 7.95 -9.81 -7.45
C LEU A 274 8.33 -10.81 -6.35
N ARG A 275 7.99 -10.51 -5.09
CA ARG A 275 8.08 -11.42 -3.94
C ARG A 275 9.48 -12.01 -3.68
N GLY A 276 10.47 -11.14 -3.46
CA GLY A 276 11.84 -11.53 -3.15
C GLY A 276 12.69 -11.67 -4.42
N THR A 277 13.52 -12.71 -4.50
CA THR A 277 14.43 -12.90 -5.63
C THR A 277 13.68 -13.15 -6.93
N HIS A 278 14.05 -12.44 -8.00
CA HIS A 278 13.46 -12.56 -9.33
C HIS A 278 14.53 -12.55 -10.44
N THR A 279 14.17 -13.01 -11.64
CA THR A 279 15.09 -13.12 -12.79
C THR A 279 15.07 -11.92 -13.72
N SER A 280 13.97 -11.18 -13.77
CA SER A 280 13.86 -9.94 -14.52
C SER A 280 14.76 -8.86 -13.92
N TYR A 281 15.29 -7.97 -14.75
CA TYR A 281 16.24 -6.95 -14.30
C TYR A 281 15.53 -5.70 -13.78
N ALA A 282 15.69 -5.41 -12.49
CA ALA A 282 15.39 -4.14 -11.83
C ALA A 282 13.93 -3.62 -11.92
N ASP A 283 12.98 -4.46 -12.32
CA ASP A 283 11.56 -4.10 -12.50
C ASP A 283 10.68 -4.39 -11.27
N GLY A 284 11.28 -4.85 -10.17
CA GLY A 284 10.61 -5.13 -8.90
C GLY A 284 10.46 -3.92 -7.96
N VAL A 285 10.11 -4.14 -6.70
CA VAL A 285 10.23 -3.16 -5.61
C VAL A 285 11.70 -3.09 -5.18
N ILE A 286 12.51 -2.28 -5.89
CA ILE A 286 13.98 -2.29 -5.79
C ILE A 286 14.54 -1.19 -4.89
N TRP A 287 15.57 -1.54 -4.12
CA TRP A 287 16.52 -0.63 -3.48
C TRP A 287 17.94 -1.19 -3.64
N GLU A 288 18.69 -0.64 -4.60
CA GLU A 288 19.96 -1.21 -5.10
C GLU A 288 20.99 -1.43 -3.98
N THR A 289 21.24 -0.40 -3.14
CA THR A 289 22.24 -0.46 -2.07
C THR A 289 21.87 -1.42 -0.94
N GLY A 290 20.61 -1.87 -0.89
CA GLY A 290 20.12 -2.83 0.09
C GLY A 290 20.27 -4.27 -0.40
N LYS A 291 19.45 -4.68 -1.38
CA LYS A 291 19.36 -6.08 -1.85
C LYS A 291 19.68 -6.23 -3.35
N GLY A 292 20.11 -5.17 -4.02
CA GLY A 292 20.42 -5.16 -5.46
C GLY A 292 19.18 -5.18 -6.36
N ASP A 293 19.40 -5.34 -7.66
CA ASP A 293 18.39 -5.20 -8.72
C ASP A 293 17.55 -6.45 -9.01
N TYR A 294 17.86 -7.56 -8.33
CA TYR A 294 17.20 -8.86 -8.53
C TYR A 294 16.41 -9.31 -7.29
N TYR A 295 16.07 -8.38 -6.40
CA TYR A 295 15.29 -8.64 -5.21
C TYR A 295 14.21 -7.58 -4.99
N SER A 296 12.95 -8.01 -4.98
CA SER A 296 11.79 -7.17 -4.69
C SER A 296 11.41 -7.27 -3.21
N TYR A 297 11.43 -6.14 -2.50
CA TYR A 297 11.05 -6.07 -1.08
C TYR A 297 9.59 -6.49 -0.82
N LYS A 298 9.35 -7.00 0.39
CA LYS A 298 8.01 -7.40 0.88
C LYS A 298 7.20 -6.20 1.33
N ILE A 299 7.82 -5.33 2.12
CA ILE A 299 7.21 -4.08 2.61
C ILE A 299 8.09 -2.93 2.17
N SER A 300 7.46 -1.87 1.67
CA SER A 300 8.08 -0.58 1.44
C SER A 300 7.13 0.50 1.93
N GLU A 301 7.62 1.41 2.76
CA GLU A 301 6.88 2.58 3.18
C GLU A 301 7.75 3.82 2.99
N MET A 302 7.21 4.83 2.33
CA MET A 302 7.83 6.16 2.29
C MET A 302 7.00 7.13 3.10
N LYS A 303 7.69 7.86 3.98
CA LYS A 303 7.03 8.73 4.96
C LYS A 303 7.86 9.97 5.26
N PHE A 304 7.21 11.09 5.51
CA PHE A 304 7.88 12.34 5.85
C PHE A 304 7.26 13.00 7.08
N ARG A 305 8.04 13.82 7.79
CA ARG A 305 7.55 14.64 8.91
C ARG A 305 8.25 16.00 8.95
N PRO A 306 7.62 17.04 9.49
CA PRO A 306 8.26 18.34 9.66
C PRO A 306 9.52 18.24 10.53
N VAL A 307 10.56 18.99 10.19
CA VAL A 307 11.68 19.28 11.09
C VAL A 307 11.15 20.21 12.16
N THR A 308 11.30 19.84 13.44
CA THR A 308 10.97 20.76 14.53
C THR A 308 11.99 21.91 14.49
N ALA A 309 11.53 23.15 14.40
CA ALA A 309 12.43 24.29 14.55
C ALA A 309 13.05 24.21 15.95
N VAL A 310 14.38 24.08 16.00
CA VAL A 310 15.18 24.12 17.23
C VAL A 310 15.25 25.55 17.73
#